data_AF-X1H2J8-F1
#
_entry.id   AF-X1H2J8-F1
#
_cell.length_a   1.000
_cell.length_b   1.000
_cell.length_c   1.000
_cell.angle_alpha   90.00
_cell.angle_beta   90.00
_cell.angle_gamma   90.00
#
_symmetry.space_group_name_H-M   'P 1'
#
loop_
_entity.id
_entity.type
_entity.pdbx_description
1 polymer ?
#
loop_
_entity_poly.entity_id
_entity_poly.type
_entity_poly.pdbx_seq_one_letter_code
_entity_poly.pdbx_strand_id
1 'polypeptide(L)' 'FGYHAFGGIMVPFTKRMTFELEFKYNVARGELKEAFGGEEIGEKFEPFDLSAYQISLGMNYWF' A
#
# COMPACT_ATOMS: atom_id res chain seq x y z
N PHE A 1 7.05 9.39 -8.03
CA PHE A 1 5.59 9.31 -8.22
C PHE A 1 5.14 7.89 -7.97
N GLY A 2 4.01 7.66 -7.29
CA GLY A 2 3.52 6.33 -6.94
C GLY A 2 2.02 6.21 -7.17
N TYR A 3 1.56 4.98 -7.39
CA TYR A 3 0.15 4.65 -7.59
C TYR A 3 -0.28 3.61 -6.57
N HIS A 4 -1.52 3.71 -6.11
CA HIS A 4 -2.13 2.75 -5.22
C HIS A 4 -3.47 2.29 -5.79
N ALA A 5 -3.70 0.99 -5.77
CA ALA A 5 -4.96 0.37 -6.09
C ALA A 5 -5.44 -0.38 -4.86
N PHE A 6 -6.72 -0.22 -4.54
CA PHE A 6 -7.34 -0.94 -3.43
C PHE A 6 -8.73 -1.40 -3.85
N GLY A 7 -9.12 -2.56 -3.33
CA GLY A 7 -10.41 -3.15 -3.61
C GLY A 7 -10.71 -4.24 -2.60
N GLY A 8 -11.98 -4.36 -2.23
CA GLY A 8 -12.40 -5.34 -1.24
C GLY A 8 -13.87 -5.67 -1.38
N ILE A 9 -14.25 -6.77 -0.75
CA ILE A 9 -15.63 -7.18 -0.59
C ILE A 9 -16.02 -7.11 0.88
N MET A 10 -17.24 -6.63 1.12
CA MET A 10 -17.85 -6.63 2.43
C MET A 10 -19.09 -7.51 2.37
N VAL A 11 -19.14 -8.52 3.23
CA VAL A 11 -20.26 -9.46 3.30
C VAL A 11 -20.93 -9.32 4.67
N PRO A 12 -22.19 -8.83 4.74
CA PRO A 12 -22.95 -8.85 5.97
C PRO A 12 -23.33 -10.29 6.34
N PHE A 13 -23.04 -10.71 7.57
CA PHE A 13 -23.44 -12.03 8.06
C PHE A 13 -24.52 -11.97 9.16
N THR A 14 -24.61 -10.85 9.88
CA THR A 14 -25.64 -10.60 10.90
C THR A 14 -26.10 -9.14 10.79
N LYS A 15 -27.27 -8.82 11.38
CA LYS A 15 -27.86 -7.46 11.41
C LYS A 15 -26.93 -6.34 11.88
N ARG A 16 -25.85 -6.69 12.59
CA ARG A 16 -24.86 -5.75 13.14
C ARG A 16 -23.42 -6.12 12.82
N MET A 17 -23.18 -7.14 11.99
CA MET A 17 -21.82 -7.63 11.74
C MET A 17 -21.53 -7.89 10.27
N THR A 18 -20.38 -7.42 9.82
CA THR A 18 -19.87 -7.59 8.46
C THR A 18 -18.47 -8.21 8.48
N PHE A 19 -18.21 -9.14 7.56
CA PHE A 19 -16.86 -9.59 7.25
C PHE A 19 -16.30 -8.77 6.09
N GLU A 20 -15.02 -8.43 6.16
CA GLU A 20 -14.32 -7.65 5.16
C GLU A 20 -13.07 -8.39 4.70
N LEU A 21 -12.92 -8.47 3.38
CA LEU A 21 -11.70 -8.91 2.73
C LEU A 21 -11.25 -7.78 1.82
N GLU A 22 -10.07 -7.24 2.09
CA GLU A 22 -9.49 -6.11 1.37
C GLU A 22 -8.13 -6.48 0.78
N PHE A 23 -7.92 -6.07 -0.46
CA PHE A 23 -6.66 -6.16 -1.18
C PHE A 23 -6.17 -4.75 -1.48
N LYS A 24 -4.90 -4.51 -1.17
CA LYS A 24 -4.21 -3.26 -1.45
C LYS A 24 -2.92 -3.58 -2.19
N TYR A 25 -2.69 -2.84 -3.27
CA TYR A 25 -1.45 -2.86 -4.01
C TYR A 25 -0.94 -1.43 -4.12
N ASN A 26 0.20 -1.17 -3.51
CA ASN A 26 0.91 0.10 -3.64
C ASN A 26 2.15 -0.12 -4.47
N VAL A 27 2.42 0.82 -5.38
CA VAL A 27 3.67 0.92 -6.12
C VAL A 27 4.22 2.31 -5.92
N ALA A 28 5.36 2.38 -5.26
CA ALA A 28 6.11 3.61 -5.09
C ALA A 28 7.57 3.29 -5.39
N ARG A 29 8.02 3.73 -6.57
CA ARG A 29 9.42 3.64 -6.97
C ARG A 29 9.99 5.04 -6.97
N GLY A 30 11.09 5.23 -6.25
CA GLY A 30 11.78 6.49 -6.21
C GLY A 30 13.28 6.29 -6.37
N GLU A 31 13.92 7.26 -7.01
CA GLU A 31 15.36 7.33 -7.13
C GLU A 31 15.83 8.48 -6.24
N LEU A 32 16.72 8.21 -5.29
CA LEU A 32 17.27 9.24 -4.39
C LEU A 32 18.25 10.20 -5.12
N LYS A 33 18.49 9.98 -6.42
CA LYS A 33 19.39 10.78 -7.27
C LYS A 33 19.00 12.27 -7.31
N GLU A 34 17.70 12.58 -7.29
CA GLU A 34 17.23 13.97 -7.40
C GLU A 34 17.16 14.71 -6.06
N ALA A 35 17.09 14.00 -4.93
CA ALA A 35 16.87 14.62 -3.61
C ALA A 35 18.15 15.14 -2.94
N PHE A 36 19.33 14.67 -3.35
CA PHE A 36 20.61 14.97 -2.68
C PHE A 36 21.65 15.66 -3.58
N GLY A 37 21.26 16.19 -4.74
CA GLY A 37 22.01 17.23 -5.46
C GLY A 37 23.49 16.95 -5.78
N GLY A 38 23.91 15.68 -5.84
CA GLY A 38 25.29 15.31 -6.12
C GLY A 38 25.36 13.91 -6.71
N GLU A 39 25.82 13.83 -7.96
CA GLU A 39 26.06 12.58 -8.71
C GLU A 39 26.82 11.54 -7.87
N GLU A 40 27.81 11.95 -7.07
CA GLU A 40 28.65 11.03 -6.29
C GLU A 40 27.98 10.41 -5.04
N ILE A 41 26.98 11.08 -4.45
CA ILE A 41 26.24 10.54 -3.29
C ILE A 41 25.00 9.78 -3.78
N GLY A 42 24.38 10.24 -4.85
CA GLY A 42 23.22 9.60 -5.48
C GLY A 42 23.50 8.22 -6.07
N GLU A 43 24.73 7.96 -6.54
CA GLU A 43 25.14 6.63 -7.04
C GLU A 43 25.27 5.56 -5.94
N LYS A 44 25.42 5.96 -4.67
CA LYS A 44 25.49 5.01 -3.54
C LYS A 44 24.12 4.54 -3.04
N PHE A 45 23.04 5.18 -3.49
CA PHE A 45 21.69 4.81 -3.07
C PHE A 45 21.02 4.01 -4.16
N GLU A 46 20.80 2.73 -3.88
CA GLU A 46 20.02 1.85 -4.75
C GLU A 46 18.59 2.40 -4.92
N PRO A 47 17.98 2.20 -6.10
CA PRO A 47 16.59 2.59 -6.31
C PRO A 47 15.70 1.92 -5.25
N PHE A 48 14.96 2.72 -4.49
CA PHE A 48 14.09 2.18 -3.44
C PHE A 48 12.75 1.76 -4.04
N ASP A 49 12.37 0.51 -3.76
CA ASP A 49 11.07 -0.04 -4.14
C ASP A 49 10.20 -0.21 -2.89
N LEU A 50 9.20 0.67 -2.76
CA LEU A 50 8.17 0.61 -1.74
C LEU A 50 6.89 -0.04 -2.28
N SER A 51 7.01 -0.88 -3.32
CA SER A 51 5.88 -1.65 -3.81
C SER A 51 5.51 -2.75 -2.81
N ALA A 52 4.24 -2.82 -2.42
CA ALA A 52 3.77 -3.83 -1.50
C ALA A 52 2.39 -4.34 -1.86
N TYR A 53 2.17 -5.62 -1.56
CA TYR A 53 0.86 -6.25 -1.55
C TYR A 53 0.42 -6.40 -0.10
N GLN A 54 -0.79 -5.94 0.19
CA GLN A 54 -1.43 -6.12 1.47
C GLN A 54 -2.76 -6.83 1.28
N ILE A 55 -2.97 -7.87 2.07
CA ILE A 55 -4.25 -8.57 2.20
C ILE A 55 -4.71 -8.34 3.64
N SER A 56 -5.96 -7.95 3.82
CA SER A 56 -6.54 -7.68 5.13
C SER A 56 -7.87 -8.41 5.26
N LEU A 57 -8.03 -9.07 6.41
CA LEU A 57 -9.26 -9.75 6.80
C LEU A 57 -9.76 -9.08 8.08
N GLY A 58 -11.01 -8.62 8.06
CA GLY A 58 -11.63 -7.85 9.13
C GLY A 58 -13.03 -8.32 9.46
N MET A 59 -13.49 -7.98 10.66
CA MET A 59 -14.87 -8.13 11.07
C MET A 59 -15.30 -6.85 11.77
N ASN A 60 -16.36 -6.22 11.29
CA ASN A 60 -16.90 -5.00 11.88
C ASN A 60 -18.19 -5.29 12.64
N TYR A 61 -18.36 -4.62 13.78
CA TYR A 61 -19.57 -4.66 14.59
C TYR A 61 -20.17 -3.25 14.67
N TRP A 62 -21.44 -3.11 14.32
CA TRP A 62 -22.19 -1.86 14.33
C TRP A 62 -23.02 -1.77 15.61
N PHE A 63 -22.68 -0.79 16.47
CA PHE A 63 -23.35 -0.53 17.76
C PHE A 63 -24.65 0.27 17.60
#